data_AF-A0A2M6X9J2-F1
#
_entry.id   AF-A0A2M6X9J2-F1
#
_cell.length_a   1.000
_cell.length_b   1.000
_cell.length_c   1.000
_cell.angle_alpha   90.00
_cell.angle_beta   90.00
_cell.angle_gamma   90.00
#
_symmetry.space_group_name_H-M   'P 1'
#
loop_
_entity.id
_entity.type
_entity.pdbx_description
1 polymer ?
#
loop_
_entity_poly.entity_id
_entity_poly.type
_entity_poly.pdbx_seq_one_letter_code
_entity_poly.pdbx_strand_id
1 'polypeptide(L)'
;MYLGRIESGKSYKKFYLFFIILSLGLAATIIYVAFGRATITLMPKKVVFENNFDAAILENPNLAENAIPGKVLATETEESRLVTTNDVKSFDGRASGTVKIYNKRDKDQPLLAKTRLLSASGILFRTDKRAVVPSGGEIDVTVIADREGKTGNIGPEKFTLVNIWQGWQDKLYGESKTEMTGGYAELPYIYEQTIDQALNILAEQLYAKNLANLQGQISSGEKILADATKNEILAFSSSIKPETQSDKFTIKVKTRTIALICNEEKLKDLAQINLKQAAPKDKEFLNIAWDSFSYKLKSYDLDKKIALLETSLSGESRAKISATLFVKNELVGMDRYGVKKYFEKFEDVGEAEVYFKPFWVRKVPSMLDHFEIQIK
;
A
#
# COMPACT_ATOMS: atom_id res chain seq x y z
N MET A 1 11.29 10.70 117.81
CA MET A 1 11.54 11.71 116.76
C MET A 1 12.85 11.36 116.08
N TYR A 2 12.79 10.70 114.92
CA TYR A 2 13.80 10.76 113.84
C TYR A 2 13.10 10.18 112.61
N LEU A 3 12.66 11.07 111.72
CA LEU A 3 12.12 10.74 110.42
C LEU A 3 13.25 10.18 109.56
N GLY A 4 13.24 8.87 109.34
CA GLY A 4 14.09 8.21 108.35
C GLY A 4 13.64 8.62 106.95
N ARG A 5 14.35 9.58 106.38
CA ARG A 5 14.27 9.98 104.98
C ARG A 5 14.66 8.76 104.14
N ILE A 6 13.70 8.05 103.56
CA ILE A 6 14.00 7.04 102.54
C ILE A 6 14.41 7.83 101.31
N GLU A 7 15.72 7.95 101.12
CA GLU A 7 16.30 8.43 99.88
C GLU A 7 15.74 7.57 98.75
N SER A 8 15.02 8.21 97.83
CA SER A 8 14.52 7.58 96.61
C SER A 8 15.73 7.24 95.73
N GLY A 9 16.33 6.09 96.01
CA GLY A 9 17.41 5.51 95.24
C GLY A 9 17.03 5.49 93.76
N LYS A 10 17.89 6.11 92.95
CA LYS A 10 17.78 6.20 91.49
C LYS A 10 17.70 4.79 90.87
N SER A 11 16.52 4.18 90.74
CA SER A 11 16.32 3.08 89.77
C SER A 11 14.87 2.67 89.43
N TYR A 12 13.82 3.10 90.14
CA TYR A 12 12.46 2.61 89.81
C TYR A 12 11.82 3.29 88.58
N LYS A 13 12.08 4.59 88.38
CA LYS A 13 11.59 5.33 87.19
C LYS A 13 12.09 4.72 85.87
N LYS A 14 13.32 4.19 85.86
CA LYS A 14 13.90 3.49 84.70
C LYS A 14 13.18 2.16 84.42
N PHE A 15 12.76 1.46 85.48
CA PHE A 15 12.03 0.20 85.38
C PHE A 15 10.58 0.39 84.86
N TYR A 16 9.87 1.40 85.36
CA TYR A 16 8.54 1.76 84.84
C TYR A 16 8.59 2.23 83.38
N LEU A 17 9.58 3.07 83.03
CA LEU A 17 9.77 3.52 81.66
C LEU A 17 10.08 2.34 80.73
N PHE A 18 10.94 1.42 81.15
CA PHE A 18 11.23 0.19 80.41
C PHE A 18 9.96 -0.66 80.20
N PHE A 19 9.15 -0.86 81.24
CA PHE A 19 7.91 -1.64 81.13
C PHE A 19 6.85 -0.98 80.23
N ILE A 20 6.73 0.36 80.26
CA ILE A 20 5.85 1.11 79.35
C ILE A 20 6.32 0.97 77.91
N ILE A 21 7.62 1.12 77.65
CA ILE A 21 8.20 0.93 76.31
C ILE A 21 7.99 -0.51 75.83
N LEU A 22 8.17 -1.49 76.70
CA LEU A 22 7.94 -2.91 76.38
C LEU A 22 6.46 -3.18 76.05
N SER A 23 5.54 -2.64 76.85
CA SER A 23 4.09 -2.77 76.64
C SER A 23 3.63 -2.08 75.35
N LEU A 24 4.12 -0.87 75.07
CA LEU A 24 3.86 -0.17 73.81
C LEU A 24 4.46 -0.92 72.61
N GLY A 25 5.65 -1.50 72.75
CA GLY A 25 6.26 -2.34 71.72
C GLY A 25 5.44 -3.60 71.44
N LEU A 26 4.94 -4.26 72.48
CA LEU A 26 4.06 -5.42 72.34
C LEU A 26 2.72 -5.03 71.68
N ALA A 27 2.10 -3.95 72.14
CA ALA A 27 0.85 -3.44 71.56
C ALA A 27 1.04 -3.04 70.09
N ALA A 28 2.14 -2.35 69.74
CA ALA A 28 2.46 -2.01 68.35
C ALA A 28 2.66 -3.25 67.49
N THR A 29 3.28 -4.31 68.03
CA THR A 29 3.46 -5.60 67.34
C THR A 29 2.10 -6.29 67.11
N ILE A 30 1.23 -6.31 68.12
CA ILE A 30 -0.12 -6.87 68.02
C ILE A 30 -0.94 -6.09 66.98
N ILE A 31 -0.92 -4.75 67.01
CA ILE A 31 -1.63 -3.90 66.04
C ILE A 31 -1.08 -4.12 64.63
N TYR A 32 0.24 -4.22 64.47
CA TYR A 32 0.89 -4.49 63.20
C TYR A 32 0.41 -5.82 62.58
N VAL A 33 0.36 -6.87 63.41
CA VAL A 33 -0.06 -8.22 62.99
C VAL A 33 -1.57 -8.31 62.78
N ALA A 34 -2.37 -7.71 63.65
CA ALA A 34 -3.84 -7.83 63.65
C ALA A 34 -4.52 -7.03 62.53
N PHE A 35 -3.98 -5.87 62.16
CA PHE A 35 -4.59 -4.99 61.16
C PHE A 35 -3.94 -5.07 59.78
N GLY A 36 -2.78 -5.74 59.67
CA GLY A 36 -2.07 -5.85 58.41
C GLY A 36 -2.85 -6.71 57.41
N ARG A 37 -3.20 -6.13 56.26
CA ARG A 37 -3.90 -6.81 55.17
C ARG A 37 -3.21 -6.61 53.82
N ALA A 38 -3.34 -7.60 52.94
CA ALA A 38 -2.88 -7.52 51.56
C ALA A 38 -3.95 -8.02 50.57
N THR A 39 -4.07 -7.35 49.44
CA THR A 39 -4.87 -7.80 48.30
C THR A 39 -3.94 -7.95 47.11
N ILE A 40 -3.89 -9.15 46.54
CA ILE A 40 -3.09 -9.46 45.35
C ILE A 40 -4.06 -9.61 44.19
N THR A 41 -3.99 -8.73 43.20
CA THR A 41 -4.84 -8.77 42.01
C THR A 41 -4.03 -9.31 40.85
N LEU A 42 -4.48 -10.40 40.25
CA LEU A 42 -3.89 -11.00 39.07
C LEU A 42 -4.71 -10.63 37.84
N MET A 43 -4.02 -10.12 36.82
CA MET A 43 -4.58 -9.88 35.49
C MET A 43 -4.08 -10.98 34.56
N PRO A 44 -4.95 -11.91 34.13
CA PRO A 44 -4.57 -12.95 33.18
C PRO A 44 -4.10 -12.33 31.86
N LYS A 45 -3.11 -12.97 31.24
CA LYS A 45 -2.57 -12.55 29.95
C LYS A 45 -3.65 -12.67 28.87
N LYS A 46 -3.83 -11.61 28.11
CA LYS A 46 -4.72 -11.58 26.94
C LYS A 46 -3.99 -12.11 25.70
N VAL A 47 -4.68 -12.88 24.89
CA VAL A 47 -4.18 -13.45 23.63
C VAL A 47 -5.23 -13.24 22.55
N VAL A 48 -4.80 -12.67 21.42
CA VAL A 48 -5.60 -12.59 20.21
C VAL A 48 -5.48 -13.91 19.45
N PHE A 49 -6.59 -14.42 18.95
CA PHE A 49 -6.62 -15.58 18.07
C PHE A 49 -7.52 -15.27 16.87
N GLU A 50 -7.18 -15.86 15.73
CA GLU A 50 -7.86 -15.66 14.46
C GLU A 50 -8.49 -16.98 14.01
N ASN A 51 -9.67 -16.90 13.38
CA ASN A 51 -10.30 -18.03 12.73
C ASN A 51 -10.60 -17.74 11.26
N ASN A 52 -10.05 -18.58 10.39
CA ASN A 52 -10.24 -18.52 8.94
C ASN A 52 -11.10 -19.70 8.48
N PHE A 53 -12.17 -19.42 7.75
CA PHE A 53 -13.09 -20.44 7.26
C PHE A 53 -13.70 -20.06 5.92
N ASP A 54 -14.16 -21.06 5.18
CA ASP A 54 -14.88 -20.85 3.93
C ASP A 54 -16.39 -20.76 4.22
N ALA A 55 -17.01 -19.65 3.84
CA ALA A 55 -18.45 -19.45 3.89
C ALA A 55 -19.06 -19.67 2.51
N ALA A 56 -20.03 -20.58 2.41
CA ALA A 56 -20.76 -20.86 1.18
C ALA A 56 -21.95 -19.91 1.02
N ILE A 57 -22.04 -19.23 -0.12
CA ILE A 57 -23.17 -18.37 -0.44
C ILE A 57 -23.99 -19.04 -1.54
N LEU A 58 -25.25 -19.34 -1.23
CA LEU A 58 -26.20 -19.96 -2.14
C LEU A 58 -27.64 -19.52 -1.86
N GLU A 59 -28.55 -19.67 -2.82
CA GLU A 59 -29.94 -19.19 -2.68
C GLU A 59 -30.70 -19.89 -1.54
N ASN A 60 -30.45 -21.19 -1.30
CA ASN A 60 -31.17 -22.02 -0.33
C ASN A 60 -30.22 -22.83 0.58
N PRO A 61 -29.76 -22.28 1.73
CA PRO A 61 -28.71 -22.86 2.56
C PRO A 61 -29.15 -24.02 3.47
N ASN A 62 -30.38 -24.53 3.35
CA ASN A 62 -31.07 -25.36 4.37
C ASN A 62 -30.35 -26.64 4.86
N LEU A 63 -29.23 -27.03 4.25
CA LEU A 63 -28.49 -28.26 4.59
C LEU A 63 -26.97 -28.10 4.60
N ALA A 64 -26.43 -26.90 4.37
CA ALA A 64 -24.98 -26.69 4.30
C ALA A 64 -24.45 -26.02 5.57
N GLU A 65 -23.48 -26.66 6.23
CA GLU A 65 -22.69 -26.02 7.28
C GLU A 65 -21.95 -24.81 6.69
N ASN A 66 -21.83 -23.74 7.48
CA ASN A 66 -21.20 -22.48 7.06
C ASN A 66 -21.80 -21.85 5.79
N ALA A 67 -23.10 -22.03 5.57
CA ALA A 67 -23.81 -21.44 4.44
C ALA A 67 -24.73 -20.27 4.81
N ILE A 68 -24.82 -19.30 3.91
CA ILE A 68 -25.63 -18.09 4.06
C ILE A 68 -26.47 -17.89 2.80
N PRO A 69 -27.73 -17.43 2.94
CA PRO A 69 -28.54 -17.09 1.78
C PRO A 69 -27.95 -15.89 1.05
N GLY A 70 -27.71 -16.07 -0.25
CA GLY A 70 -27.25 -15.00 -1.14
C GLY A 70 -27.30 -15.41 -2.60
N LYS A 71 -26.83 -14.52 -3.48
CA LYS A 71 -26.91 -14.67 -4.94
C LYS A 71 -25.55 -14.37 -5.55
N VAL A 72 -25.18 -15.17 -6.54
CA VAL A 72 -24.07 -14.86 -7.44
C VAL A 72 -24.68 -14.31 -8.71
N LEU A 73 -24.51 -13.01 -8.96
CA LEU A 73 -24.99 -12.39 -10.19
C LEU A 73 -23.82 -12.03 -11.09
N ALA A 74 -24.06 -12.09 -12.39
CA ALA A 74 -23.13 -11.64 -13.41
C ALA A 74 -23.85 -10.71 -14.38
N THR A 75 -23.15 -9.68 -14.83
CA THR A 75 -23.62 -8.81 -15.90
C THR A 75 -22.51 -8.63 -16.92
N GLU A 76 -22.89 -8.65 -18.19
CA GLU A 76 -21.99 -8.41 -19.31
C GLU A 76 -22.33 -7.10 -19.98
N THR A 77 -21.32 -6.30 -20.28
CA THR A 77 -21.47 -5.11 -21.12
C THR A 77 -20.38 -5.09 -22.17
N GLU A 78 -20.77 -4.61 -23.34
CA GLU A 78 -19.88 -4.38 -24.46
C GLU A 78 -19.98 -2.91 -24.86
N GLU A 79 -18.83 -2.27 -25.04
CA GLU A 79 -18.77 -0.89 -25.51
C GLU A 79 -17.65 -0.71 -26.52
N SER A 80 -17.90 0.15 -27.50
CA SER A 80 -16.93 0.56 -28.51
C SER A 80 -16.59 2.03 -28.29
N ARG A 81 -15.31 2.37 -28.28
CA ARG A 81 -14.85 3.73 -28.01
C ARG A 81 -13.79 4.18 -28.99
N LEU A 82 -13.99 5.36 -29.57
CA LEU A 82 -12.96 6.09 -30.29
C LEU A 82 -11.98 6.71 -29.29
N VAL A 83 -10.70 6.45 -29.48
CA VAL A 83 -9.58 6.95 -28.69
C VAL A 83 -8.73 7.82 -29.61
N THR A 84 -8.40 9.02 -29.15
CA THR A 84 -7.46 9.92 -29.82
C THR A 84 -6.23 10.07 -28.94
N THR A 85 -5.05 10.05 -29.53
CA THR A 85 -3.78 10.23 -28.82
C THR A 85 -2.96 11.37 -29.44
N ASN A 86 -2.11 11.96 -28.62
CA ASN A 86 -1.09 12.92 -29.04
C ASN A 86 0.30 12.27 -29.11
N ASP A 87 0.36 10.94 -29.01
CA ASP A 87 1.60 10.19 -29.15
C ASP A 87 2.19 10.43 -30.54
N VAL A 88 3.48 10.72 -30.55
CA VAL A 88 4.24 10.95 -31.77
C VAL A 88 5.45 10.03 -31.81
N LYS A 89 5.85 9.66 -33.01
CA LYS A 89 7.13 9.00 -33.28
C LYS A 89 7.96 9.90 -34.17
N SER A 90 9.20 10.10 -33.77
CA SER A 90 10.18 10.85 -34.56
C SER A 90 10.74 9.93 -35.65
N PHE A 91 10.73 10.42 -36.87
CA PHE A 91 11.35 9.79 -38.03
C PHE A 91 12.50 10.68 -38.48
N ASP A 92 13.69 10.11 -38.58
CA ASP A 92 14.84 10.81 -39.12
C ASP A 92 14.67 10.99 -40.63
N GLY A 93 15.02 12.18 -41.12
CA GLY A 93 15.01 12.53 -42.53
C GLY A 93 16.29 13.28 -42.89
N ARG A 94 16.43 13.65 -44.17
CA ARG A 94 17.54 14.52 -44.60
C ARG A 94 17.02 15.92 -44.80
N ALA A 95 17.62 16.86 -44.09
CA ALA A 95 17.28 18.26 -44.26
C ALA A 95 17.61 18.71 -45.69
N SER A 96 16.74 19.52 -46.26
CA SER A 96 16.87 20.04 -47.62
C SER A 96 16.52 21.52 -47.64
N GLY A 97 17.07 22.23 -48.61
CA GLY A 97 16.76 23.62 -48.86
C GLY A 97 17.54 24.17 -50.05
N THR A 98 17.46 25.48 -50.24
CA THR A 98 18.06 26.14 -51.40
C THR A 98 19.27 26.97 -50.98
N VAL A 99 20.39 26.77 -51.67
CA VAL A 99 21.60 27.56 -51.51
C VAL A 99 21.86 28.32 -52.81
N LYS A 100 22.04 29.62 -52.71
CA LYS A 100 22.46 30.47 -53.81
C LYS A 100 23.98 30.40 -53.94
N ILE A 101 24.48 29.89 -55.05
CA ILE A 101 25.91 29.78 -55.33
C ILE A 101 26.36 30.98 -56.15
N TYR A 102 27.35 31.69 -55.65
CA TYR A 102 27.97 32.84 -56.29
C TYR A 102 29.28 32.42 -56.94
N ASN A 103 29.50 32.82 -58.20
CA ASN A 103 30.74 32.62 -58.91
C ASN A 103 31.30 33.96 -59.40
N LYS A 104 32.27 34.51 -58.66
CA LYS A 104 33.00 35.74 -59.01
C LYS A 104 34.21 35.49 -59.90
N ARG A 105 34.38 34.28 -60.43
CA ARG A 105 35.46 33.94 -61.36
C ARG A 105 35.05 34.26 -62.80
N ASP A 106 36.03 34.24 -63.68
CA ASP A 106 35.94 34.48 -65.13
C ASP A 106 35.59 33.22 -65.94
N LYS A 107 35.23 32.12 -65.27
CA LYS A 107 34.87 30.84 -65.90
C LYS A 107 33.65 30.24 -65.24
N ASP A 108 32.80 29.63 -66.05
CA ASP A 108 31.66 28.84 -65.59
C ASP A 108 32.13 27.69 -64.69
N GLN A 109 31.38 27.43 -63.62
CA GLN A 109 31.65 26.33 -62.72
C GLN A 109 30.53 25.29 -62.80
N PRO A 110 30.79 24.11 -63.40
CA PRO A 110 29.87 23.00 -63.29
C PRO A 110 29.89 22.43 -61.87
N LEU A 111 28.71 22.22 -61.30
CA LEU A 111 28.47 21.49 -60.07
C LEU A 111 27.80 20.17 -60.46
N LEU A 112 28.44 19.05 -60.16
CA LEU A 112 27.82 17.73 -60.36
C LEU A 112 26.75 17.50 -59.28
N ALA A 113 25.85 16.55 -59.50
CA ALA A 113 25.05 16.03 -58.40
C ALA A 113 25.97 15.49 -57.30
N LYS A 114 25.56 15.64 -56.04
CA LYS A 114 26.33 15.26 -54.85
C LYS A 114 27.62 16.06 -54.61
N THR A 115 27.79 17.21 -55.27
CA THR A 115 28.87 18.17 -54.94
C THR A 115 28.70 18.61 -53.51
N ARG A 116 29.80 18.67 -52.75
CA ARG A 116 29.78 18.88 -51.30
C ARG A 116 29.87 20.36 -50.94
N LEU A 117 28.98 20.80 -50.06
CA LEU A 117 28.93 22.13 -49.49
C LEU A 117 28.98 22.00 -47.97
N LEU A 118 29.97 22.63 -47.35
CA LEU A 118 30.10 22.66 -45.89
C LEU A 118 29.50 23.97 -45.39
N SER A 119 28.50 23.88 -44.53
CA SER A 119 27.87 25.03 -43.91
C SER A 119 28.78 25.66 -42.85
N ALA A 120 28.53 26.92 -42.45
CA ALA A 120 29.32 27.59 -41.42
C ALA A 120 29.26 26.86 -40.06
N SER A 121 28.12 26.21 -39.78
CA SER A 121 27.92 25.31 -38.64
C SER A 121 28.61 23.94 -38.77
N GLY A 122 29.37 23.70 -39.84
CA GLY A 122 30.13 22.46 -40.05
C GLY A 122 29.29 21.28 -40.55
N ILE A 123 28.06 21.52 -41.01
CA ILE A 123 27.16 20.47 -41.52
C ILE A 123 27.38 20.30 -43.02
N LEU A 124 27.54 19.05 -43.45
CA LEU A 124 27.79 18.72 -44.84
C LEU A 124 26.49 18.57 -45.62
N PHE A 125 26.36 19.30 -46.72
CA PHE A 125 25.28 19.23 -47.68
C PHE A 125 25.78 18.83 -49.06
N ARG A 126 24.85 18.35 -49.88
CA ARG A 126 25.11 17.85 -51.23
C ARG A 126 24.10 18.41 -52.21
N THR A 127 24.57 18.86 -53.36
CA THR A 127 23.67 19.26 -54.45
C THR A 127 22.80 18.08 -54.88
N ASP A 128 21.51 18.32 -55.07
CA ASP A 128 20.55 17.31 -55.54
C ASP A 128 20.79 16.98 -57.03
N LYS A 129 20.95 18.03 -57.84
CA LYS A 129 21.10 17.92 -59.30
C LYS A 129 22.36 18.60 -59.80
N ARG A 130 22.73 18.29 -61.04
CA ARG A 130 23.78 19.01 -61.76
C ARG A 130 23.31 20.44 -62.04
N ALA A 131 24.18 21.41 -61.81
CA ALA A 131 23.98 22.82 -62.13
C ALA A 131 25.25 23.40 -62.75
N VAL A 132 25.14 24.52 -63.45
CA VAL A 132 26.30 25.28 -63.94
C VAL A 132 26.17 26.69 -63.42
N VAL A 133 27.13 27.13 -62.61
CA VAL A 133 27.17 28.50 -62.09
C VAL A 133 27.87 29.36 -63.14
N PRO A 134 27.19 30.33 -63.77
CA PRO A 134 27.79 31.16 -64.80
C PRO A 134 28.95 32.01 -64.24
N SER A 135 29.94 32.28 -65.08
CA SER A 135 31.01 33.24 -64.80
C SER A 135 30.44 34.60 -64.37
N GLY A 136 30.93 35.16 -63.27
CA GLY A 136 30.46 36.44 -62.73
C GLY A 136 29.01 36.46 -62.24
N GLY A 137 28.32 35.31 -62.15
CA GLY A 137 26.90 35.23 -61.83
C GLY A 137 26.58 34.35 -60.63
N GLU A 138 25.29 34.02 -60.49
CA GLU A 138 24.76 33.21 -59.40
C GLU A 138 23.68 32.24 -59.88
N ILE A 139 23.49 31.14 -59.16
CA ILE A 139 22.40 30.18 -59.40
C ILE A 139 21.90 29.58 -58.08
N ASP A 140 20.60 29.36 -57.98
CA ASP A 140 20.00 28.67 -56.84
C ASP A 140 20.04 27.16 -57.06
N VAL A 141 20.61 26.42 -56.10
CA VAL A 141 20.68 24.96 -56.14
C VAL A 141 20.02 24.36 -54.91
N THR A 142 19.24 23.30 -55.10
CA THR A 142 18.72 22.49 -54.01
C THR A 142 19.85 21.63 -53.44
N VAL A 143 20.01 21.67 -52.12
CA VAL A 143 20.98 20.86 -51.40
C VAL A 143 20.28 20.01 -50.34
N ILE A 144 20.84 18.82 -50.08
CA ILE A 144 20.34 17.85 -49.12
C ILE A 144 21.48 17.52 -48.15
N ALA A 145 21.18 17.44 -46.85
CA ALA A 145 22.13 17.08 -45.82
C ALA A 145 22.73 15.68 -46.09
N ASP A 146 24.01 15.50 -45.82
CA ASP A 146 24.73 14.23 -46.03
C ASP A 146 24.25 13.13 -45.07
N ARG A 147 23.85 13.52 -43.85
CA ARG A 147 23.36 12.62 -42.80
C ARG A 147 21.91 12.93 -42.47
N GLU A 148 21.20 11.88 -42.07
CA GLU A 148 19.86 12.01 -41.52
C GLU A 148 19.91 12.59 -40.10
N GLY A 149 18.79 13.18 -39.67
CA GLY A 149 18.59 13.65 -38.31
C GLY A 149 18.51 15.17 -38.17
N LYS A 150 18.07 15.60 -36.99
CA LYS A 150 17.78 17.00 -36.65
C LYS A 150 18.97 17.95 -36.82
N THR A 151 20.21 17.45 -36.77
CA THR A 151 21.42 18.24 -36.98
C THR A 151 21.53 18.82 -38.40
N GLY A 152 20.81 18.25 -39.37
CA GLY A 152 20.71 18.81 -40.72
C GLY A 152 19.85 20.08 -40.78
N ASN A 153 18.97 20.31 -39.79
CA ASN A 153 18.14 21.50 -39.78
C ASN A 153 18.97 22.68 -39.27
N ILE A 154 19.31 23.58 -40.18
CA ILE A 154 20.13 24.76 -39.91
C ILE A 154 19.41 26.02 -40.40
N GLY A 155 19.67 27.15 -39.76
CA GLY A 155 19.19 28.45 -40.23
C GLY A 155 19.90 28.92 -41.51
N PRO A 156 19.56 30.11 -42.02
CA PRO A 156 20.28 30.76 -43.10
C PRO A 156 21.76 30.95 -42.75
N GLU A 157 22.67 30.42 -43.57
CA GLU A 157 24.12 30.58 -43.36
C GLU A 157 24.94 30.48 -44.65
N LYS A 158 26.25 30.73 -44.54
CA LYS A 158 27.20 30.59 -45.64
C LYS A 158 27.64 29.14 -45.81
N PHE A 159 27.92 28.78 -47.05
CA PHE A 159 28.39 27.48 -47.47
C PHE A 159 29.69 27.60 -48.24
N THR A 160 30.65 26.75 -47.90
CA THR A 160 31.91 26.62 -48.62
C THR A 160 31.85 25.36 -49.49
N LEU A 161 32.13 25.49 -50.78
CA LEU A 161 32.32 24.30 -51.62
C LEU A 161 33.61 23.61 -51.16
N VAL A 162 33.51 22.33 -50.80
CA VAL A 162 34.68 21.53 -50.39
C VAL A 162 35.21 20.73 -51.57
N ASN A 163 36.47 20.30 -51.50
CA ASN A 163 37.19 19.65 -52.59
C ASN A 163 37.39 20.52 -53.85
N ILE A 164 37.43 21.85 -53.68
CA ILE A 164 37.93 22.79 -54.69
C ILE A 164 39.23 23.43 -54.20
N TRP A 165 39.99 24.05 -55.12
CA TRP A 165 41.21 24.75 -54.74
C TRP A 165 40.90 25.89 -53.75
N GLN A 166 41.69 25.99 -52.68
CA GLN A 166 41.42 26.89 -51.56
C GLN A 166 41.34 28.36 -51.99
N GLY A 167 42.16 28.78 -52.96
CA GLY A 167 42.12 30.14 -53.53
C GLY A 167 40.85 30.47 -54.33
N TRP A 168 39.93 29.52 -54.52
CA TRP A 168 38.61 29.76 -55.11
C TRP A 168 37.51 29.99 -54.09
N GLN A 169 37.69 29.61 -52.81
CA GLN A 169 36.59 29.62 -51.83
C GLN A 169 36.02 31.03 -51.58
N ASP A 170 36.86 32.07 -51.65
CA ASP A 170 36.41 33.48 -51.54
C ASP A 170 35.65 33.98 -52.78
N LYS A 171 35.83 33.30 -53.92
CA LYS A 171 35.26 33.67 -55.22
C LYS A 171 34.13 32.73 -55.66
N LEU A 172 33.99 31.57 -55.02
CA LEU A 172 33.02 30.53 -55.32
C LEU A 172 32.50 29.95 -54.01
N TYR A 173 31.37 30.50 -53.56
CA TYR A 173 30.75 30.16 -52.27
C TYR A 173 29.23 30.12 -52.41
N GLY A 174 28.56 29.51 -51.43
CA GLY A 174 27.11 29.47 -51.32
C GLY A 174 26.59 30.27 -50.14
N GLU A 175 25.34 30.68 -50.21
CA GLU A 175 24.60 31.27 -49.10
C GLU A 175 23.14 30.82 -49.16
N SER A 176 22.59 30.34 -48.05
CA SER A 176 21.15 30.12 -47.94
C SER A 176 20.47 31.36 -47.39
N LYS A 177 19.31 31.71 -47.95
CA LYS A 177 18.44 32.77 -47.43
C LYS A 177 17.30 32.24 -46.56
N THR A 178 17.07 30.94 -46.63
CA THR A 178 16.05 30.22 -45.87
C THR A 178 16.71 29.10 -45.07
N GLU A 179 16.02 28.63 -44.05
CA GLU A 179 16.41 27.45 -43.29
C GLU A 179 16.44 26.18 -44.15
N MET A 180 17.26 25.22 -43.72
CA MET A 180 17.21 23.83 -44.18
C MET A 180 16.29 23.07 -43.24
N THR A 181 15.31 22.33 -43.79
CA THR A 181 14.28 21.63 -43.01
C THR A 181 14.08 20.21 -43.50
N GLY A 182 13.41 19.36 -42.72
CA GLY A 182 13.16 17.96 -43.08
C GLY A 182 14.21 16.96 -42.56
N GLY A 183 15.13 17.40 -41.70
CA GLY A 183 16.07 16.53 -40.99
C GLY A 183 15.40 15.57 -40.00
N TYR A 184 14.17 15.86 -39.59
CA TYR A 184 13.31 14.93 -38.87
C TYR A 184 11.84 15.34 -39.05
N ALA A 185 10.94 14.40 -38.79
CA ALA A 185 9.50 14.65 -38.70
C ALA A 185 8.92 13.92 -37.48
N GLU A 186 7.99 14.56 -36.79
CA GLU A 186 7.17 13.91 -35.76
C GLU A 186 5.80 13.64 -36.37
N LEU A 187 5.41 12.38 -36.40
CA LEU A 187 4.12 11.96 -36.94
C LEU A 187 3.32 11.27 -35.84
N PRO A 188 1.98 11.43 -35.82
CA PRO A 188 1.12 10.71 -34.91
C PRO A 188 1.34 9.21 -35.02
N TYR A 189 1.48 8.57 -33.87
CA TYR A 189 1.87 7.19 -33.80
C TYR A 189 1.32 6.52 -32.56
N ILE A 190 0.61 5.40 -32.74
CA ILE A 190 0.02 4.66 -31.64
C ILE A 190 0.93 3.51 -31.24
N TYR A 191 1.45 3.60 -30.02
CA TYR A 191 2.24 2.55 -29.38
C TYR A 191 1.33 1.49 -28.74
N GLU A 192 1.91 0.33 -28.44
CA GLU A 192 1.21 -0.74 -27.72
C GLU A 192 0.68 -0.28 -26.36
N GLN A 193 1.49 0.47 -25.61
CA GLN A 193 1.11 0.96 -24.28
C GLN A 193 -0.14 1.86 -24.33
N THR A 194 -0.32 2.63 -25.40
CA THR A 194 -1.49 3.50 -25.59
C THR A 194 -2.77 2.66 -25.76
N ILE A 195 -2.67 1.54 -26.48
CA ILE A 195 -3.77 0.59 -26.66
C ILE A 195 -4.11 -0.08 -25.32
N ASP A 196 -3.10 -0.51 -24.57
CA ASP A 196 -3.28 -1.17 -23.26
C ASP A 196 -3.88 -0.21 -22.22
N GLN A 197 -3.42 1.04 -22.18
CA GLN A 197 -4.00 2.07 -21.32
C GLN A 197 -5.47 2.32 -21.66
N ALA A 198 -5.80 2.43 -22.95
CA ALA A 198 -7.17 2.61 -23.38
C ALA A 198 -8.07 1.41 -23.03
N LEU A 199 -7.55 0.18 -23.17
CA LEU A 199 -8.21 -1.05 -22.73
C LEU A 199 -8.52 -1.00 -21.23
N ASN A 200 -7.52 -0.70 -20.40
CA ASN A 200 -7.67 -0.67 -18.94
C ASN A 200 -8.67 0.39 -18.49
N ILE A 201 -8.59 1.60 -19.05
CA ILE A 201 -9.54 2.69 -18.73
C ILE A 201 -10.97 2.30 -19.11
N LEU A 202 -11.18 1.73 -20.30
CA LEU A 202 -12.52 1.31 -20.72
C LEU A 202 -13.03 0.13 -19.88
N ALA A 203 -12.16 -0.83 -19.55
CA ALA A 203 -12.52 -1.97 -18.70
C ALA A 203 -12.91 -1.55 -17.28
N GLU A 204 -12.23 -0.57 -16.69
CA GLU A 204 -12.57 -0.01 -15.38
C GLU A 204 -13.92 0.71 -15.40
N GLN A 205 -14.21 1.47 -16.46
CA GLN A 205 -15.49 2.15 -16.61
C GLN A 205 -16.65 1.16 -16.83
N LEU A 206 -16.42 0.11 -17.62
CA LEU A 206 -17.40 -0.96 -17.78
C LEU A 206 -17.62 -1.72 -16.47
N TYR A 207 -16.58 -1.93 -15.68
CA TYR A 207 -16.69 -2.52 -14.35
C TYR A 207 -17.59 -1.68 -13.43
N ALA A 208 -17.37 -0.37 -13.34
CA ALA A 208 -18.20 0.54 -12.55
C ALA A 208 -19.66 0.57 -13.05
N LYS A 209 -19.87 0.60 -14.37
CA LYS A 209 -21.20 0.53 -15.00
C LYS A 209 -21.92 -0.78 -14.67
N ASN A 210 -21.20 -1.91 -14.73
CA ASN A 210 -21.75 -3.21 -14.38
C ASN A 210 -22.11 -3.31 -12.90
N LEU A 211 -21.29 -2.78 -11.99
CA LEU A 211 -21.63 -2.71 -10.56
C LEU A 211 -22.88 -1.87 -10.32
N ALA A 212 -23.03 -0.74 -11.00
CA ALA A 212 -24.25 0.08 -10.90
C ALA A 212 -25.50 -0.69 -11.42
N ASN A 213 -25.35 -1.41 -12.53
CA ASN A 213 -26.43 -2.26 -13.06
C ASN A 213 -26.82 -3.38 -12.09
N LEU A 214 -25.83 -4.04 -11.48
CA LEU A 214 -26.04 -5.08 -10.49
C LEU A 214 -26.69 -4.52 -9.23
N GLN A 215 -26.26 -3.34 -8.77
CA GLN A 215 -26.83 -2.66 -7.61
C GLN A 215 -28.34 -2.38 -7.80
N GLY A 216 -28.78 -2.09 -9.03
CA GLY A 216 -30.19 -1.91 -9.37
C GLY A 216 -31.05 -3.19 -9.29
N GLN A 217 -30.43 -4.37 -9.18
CA GLN A 217 -31.12 -5.67 -9.12
C GLN A 217 -31.26 -6.24 -7.70
N ILE A 218 -30.80 -5.49 -6.68
CA ILE A 218 -30.68 -5.97 -5.30
C ILE A 218 -31.94 -5.66 -4.49
N SER A 219 -32.36 -6.59 -3.64
CA SER A 219 -33.52 -6.42 -2.76
C SER A 219 -33.16 -5.64 -1.49
N SER A 220 -34.16 -5.09 -0.79
CA SER A 220 -33.94 -4.41 0.51
C SER A 220 -33.23 -5.35 1.50
N GLY A 221 -32.11 -4.88 2.07
CA GLY A 221 -31.31 -5.62 3.06
C GLY A 221 -30.22 -6.54 2.50
N GLU A 222 -30.11 -6.66 1.18
CA GLU A 222 -28.97 -7.28 0.50
C GLU A 222 -27.94 -6.19 0.10
N LYS A 223 -26.66 -6.55 0.02
CA LYS A 223 -25.60 -5.67 -0.49
C LYS A 223 -24.66 -6.44 -1.41
N ILE A 224 -24.07 -5.74 -2.37
CA ILE A 224 -22.86 -6.23 -3.04
C ILE A 224 -21.73 -6.23 -2.03
N LEU A 225 -21.10 -7.38 -1.84
CA LEU A 225 -19.87 -7.49 -1.08
C LEU A 225 -18.72 -6.98 -1.95
N ALA A 226 -18.20 -5.78 -1.64
CA ALA A 226 -17.22 -5.09 -2.48
C ALA A 226 -15.98 -5.95 -2.77
N ASP A 227 -15.44 -6.59 -1.74
CA ASP A 227 -14.25 -7.47 -1.84
C ASP A 227 -14.57 -8.88 -2.39
N ALA A 228 -15.82 -9.11 -2.79
CA ALA A 228 -16.28 -10.33 -3.43
C ALA A 228 -16.87 -10.09 -4.82
N THR A 229 -16.23 -9.19 -5.56
CA THR A 229 -16.50 -8.89 -6.95
C THR A 229 -15.34 -9.34 -7.83
N LYS A 230 -15.62 -9.67 -9.09
CA LYS A 230 -14.59 -10.01 -10.07
C LYS A 230 -14.97 -9.45 -11.43
N ASN A 231 -14.03 -8.77 -12.07
CA ASN A 231 -14.18 -8.31 -13.45
C ASN A 231 -13.35 -9.18 -14.40
N GLU A 232 -13.95 -9.58 -15.50
CA GLU A 232 -13.31 -10.41 -16.53
C GLU A 232 -13.46 -9.74 -17.89
N ILE A 233 -12.36 -9.58 -18.62
CA ILE A 233 -12.38 -9.14 -20.02
C ILE A 233 -12.69 -10.39 -20.86
N LEU A 234 -13.88 -10.46 -21.43
CA LEU A 234 -14.31 -11.59 -22.26
C LEU A 234 -13.83 -11.47 -23.71
N ALA A 235 -13.79 -10.24 -24.22
CA ALA A 235 -13.32 -9.97 -25.57
C ALA A 235 -12.71 -8.57 -25.64
N PHE A 236 -11.66 -8.46 -26.45
CA PHE A 236 -11.02 -7.21 -26.79
C PHE A 236 -10.66 -7.22 -28.27
N SER A 237 -10.91 -6.10 -28.94
CA SER A 237 -10.42 -5.86 -30.30
C SER A 237 -10.06 -4.39 -30.48
N SER A 238 -9.03 -4.14 -31.28
CA SER A 238 -8.63 -2.81 -31.75
C SER A 238 -8.81 -2.73 -33.26
N SER A 239 -9.19 -1.55 -33.75
CA SER A 239 -9.27 -1.27 -35.19
C SER A 239 -7.90 -1.22 -35.88
N ILE A 240 -6.81 -1.17 -35.10
CA ILE A 240 -5.43 -1.12 -35.59
C ILE A 240 -4.54 -2.13 -34.84
N LYS A 241 -3.37 -2.41 -35.41
CA LYS A 241 -2.31 -3.13 -34.70
C LYS A 241 -1.45 -2.14 -33.90
N PRO A 242 -0.70 -2.61 -32.88
CA PRO A 242 0.35 -1.81 -32.27
C PRO A 242 1.33 -1.26 -33.32
N GLU A 243 2.03 -0.18 -32.98
CA GLU A 243 3.07 0.42 -33.82
C GLU A 243 2.54 0.97 -35.17
N THR A 244 1.34 1.57 -35.16
CA THR A 244 0.69 2.11 -36.37
C THR A 244 0.75 3.64 -36.41
N GLN A 245 1.08 4.21 -37.57
CA GLN A 245 1.03 5.65 -37.81
C GLN A 245 -0.43 6.13 -37.95
N SER A 246 -1.02 6.56 -36.85
CA SER A 246 -2.34 7.19 -36.78
C SER A 246 -2.45 7.98 -35.47
N ASP A 247 -3.37 8.94 -35.42
CA ASP A 247 -3.70 9.74 -34.24
C ASP A 247 -4.93 9.21 -33.49
N LYS A 248 -5.65 8.25 -34.07
CA LYS A 248 -6.91 7.72 -33.53
C LYS A 248 -7.13 6.26 -33.85
N PHE A 249 -7.86 5.59 -32.98
CA PHE A 249 -8.27 4.20 -33.15
C PHE A 249 -9.52 3.91 -32.35
N THR A 250 -10.22 2.85 -32.72
CA THR A 250 -11.41 2.38 -31.99
C THR A 250 -11.08 1.08 -31.28
N ILE A 251 -11.37 1.02 -29.98
CA ILE A 251 -11.36 -0.22 -29.22
C ILE A 251 -12.78 -0.69 -28.95
N LYS A 252 -12.96 -2.01 -28.93
CA LYS A 252 -14.19 -2.66 -28.49
C LYS A 252 -13.84 -3.62 -27.36
N VAL A 253 -14.48 -3.45 -26.22
CA VAL A 253 -14.22 -4.23 -25.02
C VAL A 253 -15.54 -4.81 -24.55
N LYS A 254 -15.56 -6.12 -24.30
CA LYS A 254 -16.64 -6.82 -23.63
C LYS A 254 -16.14 -7.30 -22.27
N THR A 255 -16.80 -6.88 -21.21
CA THR A 255 -16.49 -7.30 -19.83
C THR A 255 -17.65 -8.08 -19.22
N ARG A 256 -17.33 -8.94 -18.26
CA ARG A 256 -18.27 -9.57 -17.35
C ARG A 256 -17.86 -9.21 -15.92
N THR A 257 -18.79 -8.59 -15.20
CA THR A 257 -18.63 -8.39 -13.76
C THR A 257 -19.46 -9.43 -13.03
N ILE A 258 -18.81 -10.22 -12.18
CA ILE A 258 -19.45 -11.09 -11.20
C ILE A 258 -19.47 -10.34 -9.86
N ALA A 259 -20.61 -10.37 -9.19
CA ALA A 259 -20.77 -9.82 -7.86
C ALA A 259 -21.50 -10.82 -6.96
N LEU A 260 -20.99 -10.95 -5.74
CA LEU A 260 -21.65 -11.68 -4.69
C LEU A 260 -22.56 -10.75 -3.89
N ILE A 261 -23.81 -11.16 -3.75
CA ILE A 261 -24.84 -10.40 -3.06
C ILE A 261 -25.33 -11.22 -1.88
N CYS A 262 -25.17 -10.70 -0.67
CA CYS A 262 -25.74 -11.30 0.52
C CYS A 262 -26.07 -10.23 1.57
N ASN A 263 -26.64 -10.67 2.68
CA ASN A 263 -26.76 -9.83 3.87
C ASN A 263 -25.45 -9.92 4.67
N GLU A 264 -24.74 -8.80 4.77
CA GLU A 264 -23.44 -8.72 5.46
C GLU A 264 -23.56 -9.04 6.97
N GLU A 265 -24.68 -8.69 7.61
CA GLU A 265 -24.91 -9.01 9.03
C GLU A 265 -24.96 -10.52 9.25
N LYS A 266 -25.60 -11.28 8.33
CA LYS A 266 -25.61 -12.74 8.41
C LYS A 266 -24.21 -13.35 8.27
N LEU A 267 -23.33 -12.72 7.50
CA LEU A 267 -21.93 -13.15 7.36
C LEU A 267 -21.14 -12.87 8.64
N LYS A 268 -21.37 -11.72 9.27
CA LYS A 268 -20.81 -11.39 10.59
C LYS A 268 -21.30 -12.35 11.67
N ASP A 269 -22.58 -12.69 11.68
CA ASP A 269 -23.17 -13.67 12.60
C ASP A 269 -22.50 -15.04 12.44
N LEU A 270 -22.33 -15.51 11.20
CA LEU A 270 -21.66 -16.78 10.92
C LEU A 270 -20.19 -16.76 11.35
N ALA A 271 -19.48 -15.67 11.09
CA ALA A 271 -18.09 -15.49 11.51
C ALA A 271 -17.96 -15.48 13.04
N GLN A 272 -18.88 -14.83 13.74
CA GLN A 272 -18.94 -14.86 15.20
C GLN A 272 -19.17 -16.29 15.74
N ILE A 273 -20.09 -17.05 15.13
CA ILE A 273 -20.36 -18.44 15.53
C ILE A 273 -19.09 -19.29 15.35
N ASN A 274 -18.45 -19.21 14.18
CA ASN A 274 -17.23 -19.97 13.89
C ASN A 274 -16.07 -19.55 14.81
N LEU A 275 -15.87 -18.26 15.07
CA LEU A 275 -14.85 -17.77 15.99
C LEU A 275 -15.06 -18.33 17.41
N LYS A 276 -16.30 -18.32 17.91
CA LYS A 276 -16.61 -18.86 19.25
C LYS A 276 -16.40 -20.37 19.33
N GLN A 277 -16.64 -21.11 18.25
CA GLN A 277 -16.36 -22.55 18.18
C GLN A 277 -14.86 -22.86 18.09
N ALA A 278 -14.10 -22.00 17.41
CA ALA A 278 -12.64 -22.09 17.30
C ALA A 278 -11.90 -21.58 18.55
N ALA A 279 -12.60 -20.94 19.50
CA ALA A 279 -12.00 -20.40 20.71
C ALA A 279 -11.29 -21.51 21.52
N PRO A 280 -10.06 -21.25 22.02
CA PRO A 280 -9.33 -22.24 22.82
C PRO A 280 -10.12 -22.66 24.07
N LYS A 281 -10.36 -23.96 24.24
CA LYS A 281 -11.20 -24.51 25.32
C LYS A 281 -10.65 -24.26 26.73
N ASP A 282 -9.35 -24.06 26.84
CA ASP A 282 -8.58 -23.76 28.04
C ASP A 282 -8.59 -22.27 28.41
N LYS A 283 -9.16 -21.42 27.55
CA LYS A 283 -9.20 -19.95 27.74
C LYS A 283 -10.64 -19.44 27.88
N GLU A 284 -10.76 -18.27 28.49
CA GLU A 284 -12.01 -17.54 28.57
C GLU A 284 -12.10 -16.56 27.40
N PHE A 285 -13.17 -16.65 26.61
CA PHE A 285 -13.45 -15.71 25.52
C PHE A 285 -13.86 -14.35 26.10
N LEU A 286 -13.24 -13.27 25.65
CA LEU A 286 -13.50 -11.92 26.14
C LEU A 286 -14.37 -11.12 25.16
N ASN A 287 -13.84 -10.84 23.98
CA ASN A 287 -14.44 -9.95 23.01
C ASN A 287 -14.10 -10.35 21.58
N ILE A 288 -14.96 -9.93 20.65
CA ILE A 288 -14.73 -10.03 19.21
C ILE A 288 -14.01 -8.77 18.76
N ALA A 289 -12.97 -8.91 17.93
CA ALA A 289 -12.30 -7.79 17.30
C ALA A 289 -12.95 -7.51 15.94
N TRP A 290 -14.08 -6.81 15.91
CA TRP A 290 -14.84 -6.58 14.66
C TRP A 290 -14.06 -5.83 13.57
N ASP A 291 -13.07 -5.02 13.96
CA ASP A 291 -12.17 -4.34 13.02
C ASP A 291 -11.29 -5.30 12.22
N SER A 292 -11.16 -6.57 12.65
CA SER A 292 -10.45 -7.63 11.94
C SER A 292 -11.32 -8.42 10.96
N PHE A 293 -12.63 -8.18 10.94
CA PHE A 293 -13.55 -8.90 10.06
C PHE A 293 -13.20 -8.61 8.60
N SER A 294 -12.89 -9.66 7.85
CA SER A 294 -12.58 -9.54 6.43
C SER A 294 -13.09 -10.75 5.65
N TYR A 295 -13.34 -10.54 4.36
CA TYR A 295 -13.76 -11.58 3.45
C TYR A 295 -13.18 -11.35 2.06
N LYS A 296 -13.02 -12.43 1.30
CA LYS A 296 -12.57 -12.39 -0.08
C LYS A 296 -13.23 -13.49 -0.90
N LEU A 297 -13.58 -13.20 -2.15
CA LEU A 297 -14.07 -14.23 -3.07
C LEU A 297 -12.97 -15.25 -3.37
N LYS A 298 -13.18 -16.50 -2.96
CA LYS A 298 -12.28 -17.63 -3.19
C LYS A 298 -12.59 -18.33 -4.50
N SER A 299 -13.86 -18.65 -4.74
CA SER A 299 -14.32 -19.29 -5.98
C SER A 299 -15.81 -19.04 -6.21
N TYR A 300 -16.26 -19.22 -7.45
CA TYR A 300 -17.68 -19.14 -7.81
C TYR A 300 -18.01 -20.10 -8.96
N ASP A 301 -19.27 -20.52 -9.02
CA ASP A 301 -19.87 -21.36 -10.06
C ASP A 301 -21.22 -20.73 -10.44
N LEU A 302 -21.28 -20.10 -11.62
CA LEU A 302 -22.48 -19.40 -12.09
C LEU A 302 -23.61 -20.37 -12.45
N ASP A 303 -23.28 -21.59 -12.92
CA ASP A 303 -24.26 -22.59 -13.31
C ASP A 303 -24.96 -23.18 -12.07
N LYS A 304 -24.17 -23.46 -11.03
CA LYS A 304 -24.69 -23.92 -9.74
C LYS A 304 -25.19 -22.78 -8.85
N LYS A 305 -24.90 -21.53 -9.20
CA LYS A 305 -25.18 -20.33 -8.41
C LYS A 305 -24.60 -20.38 -6.99
N ILE A 306 -23.36 -20.87 -6.87
CA ILE A 306 -22.66 -21.01 -5.59
C ILE A 306 -21.39 -20.17 -5.63
N ALA A 307 -21.09 -19.48 -4.53
CA ALA A 307 -19.77 -18.89 -4.30
C ALA A 307 -19.21 -19.31 -2.94
N LEU A 308 -17.88 -19.35 -2.85
CA LEU A 308 -17.14 -19.54 -1.61
C LEU A 308 -16.41 -18.25 -1.27
N LEU A 309 -16.65 -17.76 -0.06
CA LEU A 309 -15.92 -16.66 0.55
C LEU A 309 -14.91 -17.20 1.54
N GLU A 310 -13.65 -16.83 1.40
CA GLU A 310 -12.69 -16.94 2.50
C GLU A 310 -13.00 -15.83 3.49
N THR A 311 -13.36 -16.18 4.72
CA THR A 311 -13.77 -15.24 5.78
C THR A 311 -12.85 -15.37 6.98
N SER A 312 -12.40 -14.23 7.50
CA SER A 312 -11.54 -14.13 8.68
C SER A 312 -12.19 -13.25 9.74
N LEU A 313 -12.05 -13.67 11.00
CA LEU A 313 -12.39 -12.85 12.16
C LEU A 313 -11.46 -13.21 13.31
N SER A 314 -11.03 -12.21 14.07
CA SER A 314 -10.24 -12.38 15.28
C SER A 314 -11.05 -12.12 16.55
N GLY A 315 -10.62 -12.74 17.63
CA GLY A 315 -11.14 -12.55 18.98
C GLY A 315 -10.03 -12.44 20.01
N GLU A 316 -10.38 -11.90 21.15
CA GLU A 316 -9.52 -11.88 22.33
C GLU A 316 -9.99 -12.95 23.33
N SER A 317 -9.01 -13.63 23.90
CA SER A 317 -9.21 -14.56 25.00
C SER A 317 -8.21 -14.26 26.10
N ARG A 318 -8.48 -14.75 27.32
CA ARG A 318 -7.51 -14.76 28.40
C ARG A 318 -7.41 -16.14 29.02
N ALA A 319 -6.27 -16.43 29.65
CA ALA A 319 -6.11 -17.68 30.36
C ALA A 319 -7.16 -17.82 31.47
N LYS A 320 -7.74 -19.02 31.60
CA LYS A 320 -8.69 -19.34 32.67
C LYS A 320 -7.92 -19.66 33.96
N ILE A 321 -7.52 -18.61 34.68
CA ILE A 321 -6.82 -18.76 35.96
C ILE A 321 -7.82 -19.00 37.08
N SER A 322 -7.51 -19.92 37.99
CA SER A 322 -8.21 -20.06 39.27
C SER A 322 -7.30 -19.66 40.42
N ALA A 323 -7.82 -18.88 41.38
CA ALA A 323 -7.07 -18.43 42.55
C ALA A 323 -6.63 -19.60 43.44
N THR A 324 -7.31 -20.75 43.35
CA THR A 324 -6.97 -21.98 44.07
C THR A 324 -5.70 -22.66 43.55
N LEU A 325 -5.20 -22.27 42.37
CA LEU A 325 -3.96 -22.81 41.80
C LEU A 325 -2.72 -22.31 42.54
N PHE A 326 -2.82 -21.22 43.30
CA PHE A 326 -1.69 -20.59 43.96
C PHE A 326 -1.58 -20.95 45.44
N VAL A 327 -0.41 -21.44 45.84
CA VAL A 327 -0.12 -21.80 47.23
C VAL A 327 0.12 -20.53 48.05
N LYS A 328 -0.88 -20.11 48.82
CA LYS A 328 -0.82 -18.89 49.64
C LYS A 328 0.41 -18.84 50.58
N ASN A 329 0.83 -19.98 51.12
CA ASN A 329 1.97 -20.06 52.04
C ASN A 329 3.27 -19.58 51.41
N GLU A 330 3.43 -19.73 50.09
CA GLU A 330 4.65 -19.31 49.39
C GLU A 330 4.76 -17.79 49.29
N LEU A 331 3.65 -17.06 49.44
CA LEU A 331 3.60 -15.60 49.33
C LEU A 331 3.85 -14.88 50.66
N VAL A 332 3.74 -15.59 51.78
CA VAL A 332 3.85 -15.02 53.13
C VAL A 332 5.21 -14.34 53.32
N GLY A 333 5.20 -13.11 53.83
CA GLY A 333 6.42 -12.34 54.09
C GLY A 333 7.11 -11.75 52.87
N MET A 334 6.63 -12.03 51.65
CA MET A 334 7.12 -11.38 50.43
C MET A 334 6.71 -9.90 50.41
N ASP A 335 7.56 -9.05 49.85
CA ASP A 335 7.21 -7.66 49.53
C ASP A 335 6.56 -7.56 48.14
N ARG A 336 6.20 -6.34 47.70
CA ARG A 336 5.56 -6.15 46.40
C ARG A 336 6.38 -6.72 45.24
N TYR A 337 7.70 -6.59 45.29
CA TYR A 337 8.58 -7.05 44.23
C TYR A 337 8.67 -8.58 44.22
N GLY A 338 8.82 -9.21 45.39
CA GLY A 338 8.84 -10.66 45.54
C GLY A 338 7.56 -11.31 45.03
N VAL A 339 6.39 -10.74 45.36
CA VAL A 339 5.10 -11.22 44.87
C VAL A 339 5.01 -11.08 43.34
N LYS A 340 5.40 -9.94 42.76
CA LYS A 340 5.43 -9.77 41.29
C LYS A 340 6.33 -10.82 40.63
N LYS A 341 7.56 -11.00 41.13
CA LYS A 341 8.51 -12.00 40.63
C LYS A 341 8.04 -13.44 40.75
N TYR A 342 7.24 -13.73 41.79
CA TYR A 342 6.62 -15.04 41.94
C TYR A 342 5.62 -15.30 40.80
N PHE A 343 4.72 -14.34 40.53
CA PHE A 343 3.68 -14.49 39.53
C PHE A 343 4.18 -14.37 38.08
N GLU A 344 5.29 -13.68 37.82
CA GLU A 344 5.95 -13.62 36.50
C GLU A 344 6.40 -15.00 35.97
N LYS A 345 6.51 -16.02 36.84
CA LYS A 345 6.88 -17.38 36.44
C LYS A 345 5.75 -18.13 35.73
N PHE A 346 4.51 -17.64 35.85
CA PHE A 346 3.34 -18.28 35.27
C PHE A 346 3.01 -17.60 33.94
N GLU A 347 3.11 -18.33 32.84
CA GLU A 347 2.90 -17.79 31.48
C GLU A 347 1.50 -17.17 31.28
N ASP A 348 0.52 -17.71 32.00
CA ASP A 348 -0.88 -17.28 31.98
C ASP A 348 -1.12 -15.96 32.72
N VAL A 349 -0.23 -15.55 33.61
CA VAL A 349 -0.35 -14.30 34.37
C VAL A 349 0.32 -13.17 33.59
N GLY A 350 -0.47 -12.16 33.18
CA GLY A 350 0.05 -10.98 32.50
C GLY A 350 0.63 -9.97 33.48
N GLU A 351 -0.13 -9.63 34.53
CA GLU A 351 0.30 -8.67 35.55
C GLU A 351 -0.19 -9.09 36.95
N ALA A 352 0.61 -8.77 37.97
CA ALA A 352 0.26 -8.92 39.37
C ALA A 352 0.39 -7.58 40.11
N GLU A 353 -0.71 -7.10 40.68
CA GLU A 353 -0.75 -5.90 41.52
C GLU A 353 -0.90 -6.28 42.98
N VAL A 354 -0.20 -5.56 43.86
CA VAL A 354 -0.21 -5.83 45.30
C VAL A 354 -0.55 -4.57 46.07
N TYR A 355 -1.70 -4.60 46.72
CA TYR A 355 -2.17 -3.52 47.59
C TYR A 355 -2.02 -3.92 49.05
N PHE A 356 -1.27 -3.12 49.81
CA PHE A 356 -1.10 -3.32 51.25
C PHE A 356 -1.85 -2.25 52.02
N LYS A 357 -2.55 -2.66 53.09
CA LYS A 357 -3.27 -1.76 53.98
C LYS A 357 -3.06 -2.17 55.43
N PRO A 358 -2.88 -1.22 56.36
CA PRO A 358 -2.69 0.22 56.14
C PRO A 358 -1.27 0.57 55.64
N PHE A 359 -0.96 1.87 55.46
CA PHE A 359 0.26 2.36 54.78
C PHE A 359 1.60 1.87 55.36
N TRP A 360 1.61 1.40 56.62
CA TRP A 360 2.80 0.84 57.27
C TRP A 360 3.10 -0.62 56.88
N VAL A 361 2.15 -1.33 56.26
CA VAL A 361 2.32 -2.71 55.81
C VAL A 361 3.09 -2.72 54.49
N ARG A 362 4.19 -3.47 54.45
CA ARG A 362 5.07 -3.57 53.26
C ARG A 362 5.29 -5.00 52.76
N LYS A 363 4.77 -5.98 53.50
CA LYS A 363 4.94 -7.42 53.24
C LYS A 363 3.60 -8.13 53.40
N VAL A 364 3.45 -9.27 52.74
CA VAL A 364 2.28 -10.14 52.88
C VAL A 364 2.18 -10.63 54.34
N PRO A 365 1.04 -10.44 55.01
CA PRO A 365 0.82 -10.87 56.40
C PRO A 365 1.03 -12.38 56.60
N SER A 366 1.42 -12.77 57.82
CA SER A 366 1.64 -14.18 58.17
C SER A 366 0.35 -15.00 58.29
N MET A 367 -0.80 -14.36 58.51
CA MET A 367 -2.09 -15.05 58.59
C MET A 367 -2.73 -15.11 57.20
N LEU A 368 -3.15 -16.31 56.78
CA LEU A 368 -3.63 -16.58 55.40
C LEU A 368 -5.01 -15.97 55.09
N ASP A 369 -5.76 -15.60 56.13
CA ASP A 369 -7.03 -14.89 56.09
C ASP A 369 -6.86 -13.37 56.00
N HIS A 370 -5.67 -12.86 56.33
CA HIS A 370 -5.34 -11.44 56.21
C HIS A 370 -4.93 -11.03 54.80
N PHE A 371 -4.89 -11.96 53.85
CA PHE A 371 -4.73 -11.62 52.45
C PHE A 371 -5.53 -12.52 51.50
N GLU A 372 -5.88 -11.94 50.36
CA GLU A 372 -6.65 -12.58 49.31
C GLU A 372 -5.97 -12.41 47.94
N ILE A 373 -6.22 -13.38 47.06
CA ILE A 373 -5.82 -13.34 45.67
C ILE A 373 -7.11 -13.19 44.87
N GLN A 374 -7.21 -12.09 44.13
CA GLN A 374 -8.34 -11.76 43.26
C GLN A 374 -7.88 -11.86 41.81
N ILE A 375 -8.78 -12.32 40.93
CA ILE A 375 -8.53 -12.37 39.49
C ILE A 375 -9.48 -11.35 38.85
N LYS A 376 -8.93 -10.44 38.05
CA LYS A 376 -9.68 -9.35 37.43
C LYS A 376 -9.80 -9.54 35.93
#